data_AF-A0A7K0N8U9-F1
#
_entry.id   AF-A0A7K0N8U9-F1
#
_cell.length_a   1.000
_cell.length_b   1.000
_cell.length_c   1.000
_cell.angle_alpha   90.00
_cell.angle_beta   90.00
_cell.angle_gamma   90.00
#
_symmetry.space_group_name_H-M   'P 1'
#
loop_
_entity.id
_entity.type
_entity.pdbx_description
1 polymer ?
#
loop_
_entity_poly.entity_id
_entity_poly.type
_entity_poly.pdbx_seq_one_letter_code
_entity_poly.pdbx_strand_id
1 'polypeptide(L)'
;GFATHDPRLIEIIQTVAARLHHEKGSYEFAMYYGRSSGLQQRLVDAGEAVRVYIPFGPQWFGRLVGGLAERPAGLLPAIRSLIPGA
;
A
#
# COMPACT_ATOMS: atom_id res chain seq x y z
N GLY A 1 4.37 -4.28 -11.04
CA GLY A 1 4.09 -3.37 -9.92
C GLY A 1 4.41 -4.05 -8.60
N PHE A 2 4.81 -3.29 -7.59
CA PHE A 2 5.19 -3.78 -6.27
C PHE A 2 4.15 -3.34 -5.23
N ALA A 3 3.46 -4.28 -4.59
CA ALA A 3 2.44 -3.97 -3.59
C ALA A 3 3.04 -3.92 -2.18
N THR A 4 3.36 -2.73 -1.67
CA THR A 4 3.95 -2.57 -0.32
C THR A 4 3.71 -1.17 0.23
N HIS A 5 3.69 -1.06 1.56
CA HIS A 5 3.73 0.21 2.28
C HIS A 5 5.00 0.34 3.15
N ASP A 6 5.90 -0.65 3.13
CA ASP A 6 7.13 -0.62 3.92
C ASP A 6 8.16 0.31 3.23
N PRO A 7 8.55 1.42 3.86
CA PRO A 7 9.49 2.37 3.26
C PRO A 7 10.85 1.75 2.92
N ARG A 8 11.30 0.74 3.69
CA ARG A 8 12.58 0.07 3.44
C ARG A 8 12.53 -0.73 2.14
N LEU A 9 11.42 -1.43 1.89
CA LEU A 9 11.24 -2.18 0.65
C LEU A 9 11.17 -1.23 -0.55
N ILE A 10 10.54 -0.07 -0.39
CA ILE A 10 10.48 0.95 -1.43
C ILE A 10 11.88 1.46 -1.78
N GLU A 11 12.69 1.81 -0.79
CA GLU A 11 14.08 2.24 -1.01
C GLU A 11 14.92 1.16 -1.71
N ILE A 12 14.76 -0.10 -1.32
CA ILE A 12 15.43 -1.24 -1.96
C ILE A 12 14.99 -1.35 -3.42
N ILE A 13 13.70 -1.28 -3.70
CA ILE A 13 13.16 -1.36 -5.07
C ILE A 13 13.70 -0.22 -5.92
N GLN A 14 13.70 1.03 -5.42
CA GLN A 14 14.24 2.18 -6.14
C GLN A 14 15.74 2.01 -6.42
N THR A 15 16.49 1.52 -5.44
CA THR A 15 17.94 1.26 -5.60
C THR A 15 18.20 0.20 -6.66
N VAL A 16 17.42 -0.89 -6.67
CA VAL A 16 17.55 -1.95 -7.67
C VAL A 16 17.12 -1.46 -9.04
N ALA A 17 16.01 -0.71 -9.15
CA ALA A 17 15.54 -0.12 -10.40
C ALA A 17 16.59 0.81 -11.02
N ALA A 18 17.21 1.67 -10.22
CA ALA A 18 18.28 2.55 -10.67
C ALA A 18 19.52 1.78 -11.16
N ARG A 19 19.92 0.72 -10.46
CA ARG A 19 21.04 -0.17 -10.88
C ARG A 19 20.76 -0.88 -12.20
N LEU A 20 19.50 -1.16 -12.49
CA LEU A 20 19.05 -1.79 -13.73
C LEU A 20 18.71 -0.77 -14.82
N HIS A 21 18.97 0.52 -14.60
CA HIS A 21 18.67 1.61 -15.53
C HIS A 21 17.18 1.73 -15.90
N HIS A 22 16.27 1.35 -14.99
CA HIS A 22 14.85 1.64 -15.16
C HIS A 22 14.57 3.12 -14.90
N GLU A 23 13.79 3.73 -15.79
CA GLU A 23 13.29 5.08 -15.62
C GLU A 23 12.20 5.12 -14.54
N LYS A 24 12.13 6.22 -13.80
CA LYS A 24 11.03 6.43 -12.86
C LYS A 24 9.70 6.46 -13.61
N GLY A 25 8.69 5.82 -13.03
CA GLY A 25 7.38 5.67 -13.67
C GLY A 25 7.30 4.54 -14.71
N SER A 26 8.42 3.91 -15.11
CA SER A 26 8.39 2.69 -15.93
C SER A 26 7.94 1.45 -15.12
N TYR A 27 7.82 1.60 -13.81
CA TYR A 27 7.32 0.61 -12.85
C TYR A 27 6.46 1.32 -11.81
N GLU A 28 5.60 0.56 -11.13
CA GLU A 28 4.59 1.12 -10.22
C GLU A 28 4.70 0.57 -8.80
N PHE A 29 4.45 1.44 -7.82
CA PHE A 29 4.17 1.08 -6.44
C PHE A 29 2.66 1.01 -6.21
N ALA A 30 2.18 -0.14 -5.76
CA ALA A 30 0.77 -0.36 -5.47
C ALA A 30 0.50 -0.25 -3.96
N MET A 31 -0.43 0.63 -3.57
CA MET A 31 -0.77 0.93 -2.19
C MET A 31 -2.28 0.93 -1.98
N TYR A 32 -2.74 0.74 -0.74
CA TYR A 32 -4.16 0.79 -0.39
C TYR A 32 -4.59 2.24 -0.15
N TYR A 33 -5.80 2.57 -0.56
CA TYR A 33 -6.41 3.85 -0.25
C TYR A 33 -6.46 4.09 1.27
N GLY A 34 -6.18 5.32 1.69
CA GLY A 34 -6.20 5.73 3.11
C GLY A 34 -5.01 5.28 3.95
N ARG A 35 -4.08 4.48 3.41
CA ARG A 35 -2.88 4.04 4.13
C ARG A 35 -1.62 4.72 3.60
N SER A 36 -0.86 5.34 4.48
CA SER A 36 0.39 6.03 4.13
C SER A 36 0.23 7.07 3.00
N SER A 37 -0.83 7.88 3.03
CA SER A 37 -1.13 8.88 2.00
C SER A 37 0.03 9.86 1.74
N GLY A 38 0.75 10.27 2.79
CA GLY A 38 1.95 11.11 2.63
C GLY A 38 3.09 10.43 1.86
N LEU A 39 3.22 9.11 1.97
CA LEU A 39 4.20 8.33 1.20
C LEU A 39 3.77 8.20 -0.26
N GLN A 40 2.47 7.98 -0.51
CA GLN A 40 1.92 7.95 -1.87
C GLN A 40 2.23 9.27 -2.59
N GLN A 41 1.96 10.40 -1.94
CA GLN A 41 2.23 11.72 -2.51
C GLN A 41 3.73 11.93 -2.77
N ARG A 42 4.60 11.60 -1.80
CA ARG A 42 6.06 11.71 -1.97
C ARG A 42 6.59 10.90 -3.16
N LEU A 43 6.04 9.72 -3.40
CA LEU A 43 6.45 8.89 -4.55
C LEU A 43 6.03 9.52 -5.87
N VAL A 44 4.80 10.03 -5.95
CA VAL A 44 4.32 10.77 -7.12
C VAL A 44 5.17 12.01 -7.37
N ASP A 45 5.45 12.80 -6.32
CA ASP A 45 6.28 14.01 -6.41
C ASP A 45 7.72 13.67 -6.84
N ALA A 46 8.21 12.48 -6.48
CA ALA A 46 9.51 11.98 -6.90
C ALA A 46 9.55 11.45 -8.35
N GLY A 47 8.42 11.42 -9.05
CA GLY A 47 8.26 10.95 -10.43
C GLY A 47 7.96 9.45 -10.58
N GLU A 48 7.66 8.75 -9.48
CA GLU A 48 7.30 7.33 -9.53
C GLU A 48 5.82 7.14 -9.92
N ALA A 49 5.51 6.03 -10.59
CA ALA A 49 4.13 5.65 -10.80
C ALA A 49 3.54 5.01 -9.54
N VAL A 50 2.38 5.52 -9.09
CA VAL A 50 1.67 5.01 -7.91
C VAL A 50 0.29 4.54 -8.31
N ARG A 51 -0.04 3.30 -7.98
CA ARG A 51 -1.38 2.71 -8.13
C ARG A 51 -2.05 2.62 -6.77
N VAL A 52 -3.22 3.25 -6.63
CA VAL A 52 -4.00 3.20 -5.38
C VAL A 52 -5.15 2.21 -5.52
N TYR A 53 -5.17 1.18 -4.68
CA TYR A 53 -6.26 0.22 -4.59
C TYR A 53 -7.37 0.77 -3.71
N ILE A 54 -8.52 1.02 -4.33
CA ILE A 54 -9.74 1.48 -3.66
C ILE A 54 -10.70 0.29 -3.58
N PRO A 55 -11.03 -0.23 -2.39
CA PRO A 55 -12.13 -1.19 -2.26
C PRO A 55 -13.47 -0.47 -2.51
N PHE A 56 -14.31 -1.02 -3.38
CA PHE A 56 -15.62 -0.47 -3.71
C PHE A 56 -16.68 -1.56 -3.91
N GLY A 57 -17.96 -1.16 -3.91
CA GLY A 57 -19.12 -2.02 -4.18
C GLY A 57 -19.67 -2.74 -2.94
N PRO A 58 -20.94 -3.20 -2.93
CA PRO A 58 -21.65 -3.61 -1.71
C PRO A 58 -21.00 -4.76 -0.93
N GLN A 59 -20.19 -5.59 -1.60
CA GLN A 59 -19.53 -6.76 -1.01
C GLN A 59 -18.12 -6.46 -0.48
N TRP A 60 -17.66 -5.20 -0.53
CA TRP A 60 -16.31 -4.82 -0.10
C TRP A 60 -16.02 -5.26 1.34
N PHE A 61 -16.99 -5.08 2.24
CA PHE A 61 -16.89 -5.48 3.64
C PHE A 61 -16.87 -7.00 3.81
N GLY A 62 -17.68 -7.72 3.04
CA GLY A 62 -17.70 -9.19 3.06
C GLY A 62 -16.36 -9.81 2.64
N ARG A 63 -15.70 -9.26 1.61
CA ARG A 63 -14.34 -9.71 1.24
C ARG A 63 -13.28 -9.32 2.26
N LEU A 64 -13.40 -8.15 2.89
CA LEU A 64 -12.49 -7.73 3.96
C LEU A 64 -12.59 -8.67 5.18
N VAL A 65 -13.82 -8.96 5.62
CA VAL A 65 -14.09 -9.82 6.78
C VAL A 65 -13.80 -11.30 6.47
N GLY A 66 -14.07 -11.75 5.23
CA GLY A 66 -13.75 -13.12 4.81
C GLY A 66 -12.27 -13.46 4.97
N GLY A 67 -11.36 -12.54 4.62
CA GLY A 67 -9.92 -12.73 4.83
C GLY A 67 -9.47 -12.60 6.30
N LEU A 68 -10.21 -11.85 7.12
CA LEU A 68 -9.95 -11.74 8.56
C LEU A 68 -10.34 -13.01 9.33
N ALA A 69 -11.36 -13.73 8.87
CA ALA A 69 -11.79 -15.00 9.46
C ALA A 69 -10.71 -16.10 9.35
N GLU A 70 -9.82 -16.02 8.36
CA GLU A 70 -8.70 -16.96 8.19
C GLU A 70 -7.55 -16.73 9.19
N ARG A 71 -7.45 -15.54 9.82
CA ARG A 71 -6.43 -15.19 10.83
C ARG A 71 -7.00 -14.33 11.98
N PRO A 72 -7.73 -14.94 12.93
CA PRO A 72 -8.47 -14.20 13.96
C PRO A 72 -7.60 -13.36 14.92
N ALA A 73 -6.32 -13.71 15.10
CA ALA A 73 -5.42 -12.99 16.01
C ALA A 73 -5.08 -11.55 15.56
N GLY A 74 -5.28 -11.20 14.29
CA GLY A 74 -4.96 -9.86 13.75
C GLY A 74 -6.13 -8.86 13.76
N LEU A 75 -7.32 -9.29 14.16
CA LEU A 75 -8.57 -8.49 14.09
C LEU A 75 -8.54 -7.26 15.00
N LEU A 76 -8.19 -7.44 16.28
CA LEU A 76 -8.21 -6.37 17.27
C LEU A 76 -7.19 -5.23 16.96
N PRO A 77 -5.93 -5.53 16.57
CA PRO A 77 -5.00 -4.50 16.12
C PRO A 77 -5.47 -3.74 14.87
N ALA A 78 -6.05 -4.44 13.89
CA ALA A 78 -6.53 -3.83 12.65
C ALA A 78 -7.68 -2.84 12.92
N ILE A 79 -8.65 -3.23 13.76
CA ILE A 79 -9.75 -2.37 14.17
C ILE A 79 -9.24 -1.14 14.95
N ARG A 80 -8.25 -1.32 15.84
CA ARG A 80 -7.67 -0.21 16.61
C ARG A 80 -7.00 0.84 15.71
N SER A 81 -6.35 0.43 14.61
CA SER A 81 -5.73 1.36 13.67
C SER A 81 -6.70 2.23 12.85
N LEU A 82 -8.00 1.90 12.88
CA LEU A 82 -9.05 2.65 12.21
C LEU A 82 -9.68 3.72 13.11
N ILE A 83 -9.35 3.73 14.42
CA ILE A 83 -9.79 4.75 15.37
C ILE A 83 -8.68 5.81 15.48
N PRO A 84 -8.93 7.06 15.05
CA PRO A 84 -7.94 8.12 15.20
C PRO A 84 -7.72 8.42 16.70
N GLY A 85 -6.50 8.21 17.21
CA GLY A 85 -6.08 8.67 18.55
C GLY A 85 -5.86 7.59 19.64
N ALA A 86 -5.57 6.33 19.29
CA ALA A 86 -5.28 5.25 20.25
C ALA A 86 -3.84 4.72 20.21
#